data_AF-A0A927XSP4-F1
#
_entry.id   AF-A0A927XSP4-F1
#
_cell.length_a   1.000
_cell.length_b   1.000
_cell.length_c   1.000
_cell.angle_alpha   90.00
_cell.angle_beta   90.00
_cell.angle_gamma   90.00
#
_symmetry.space_group_name_H-M   'P 1'
#
loop_
_entity.id
_entity.type
_entity.pdbx_description
1 polymer ?
#
loop_
_entity_poly.entity_id
_entity_poly.type
_entity_poly.pdbx_seq_one_letter_code
_entity_poly.pdbx_strand_id
1 'polypeptide(L)'
;MRQVKHEIAAYAMFFSHMFKQKGGTYMGRVETRMYKRRKKRAARLRWLVVIVIAACAAVWFFGKGQASFVMEKIGLSVPAPLTGDLDKTTESREVTLPAETWYAIQTGVFSTQEAATQKADAYSQRGAPGTVVKQGEKWRVFIACYGTEAEASAVRTRLETNQKVDTYLYVWECPELRMRLSGMTGQLDAAEAGFTLLTSTAAALRDIAVELDAAQLTTQEVVSAMDAMDAQITLWEDTVNRRFGRDVPALFRDMMAITANWDARYDDLLAAEDATALSAALKTHAMGMYDEICSWRTALAAQ
;
A
#
# COMPACT_ATOMS: atom_id res chain seq x y z
N MET A 1 -15.64 60.42 11.03
CA MET A 1 -15.07 60.00 9.74
C MET A 1 -14.18 61.12 9.17
N ARG A 2 -12.88 61.12 9.47
CA ARG A 2 -11.78 61.83 8.77
C ARG A 2 -10.55 61.83 9.69
N GLN A 3 -9.86 60.68 9.79
CA GLN A 3 -8.46 60.56 10.26
C GLN A 3 -8.10 59.07 10.47
N VAL A 4 -8.17 58.25 9.42
CA VAL A 4 -7.40 56.98 9.33
C VAL A 4 -7.07 56.62 7.85
N LYS A 5 -7.61 57.36 6.86
CA LYS A 5 -7.37 57.08 5.42
C LYS A 5 -6.08 57.67 4.83
N HIS A 6 -5.16 58.20 5.65
CA HIS A 6 -3.94 58.86 5.15
C HIS A 6 -2.62 58.07 5.29
N GLU A 7 -2.63 56.85 5.83
CA GLU A 7 -1.39 56.04 5.95
C GLU A 7 -1.27 54.87 4.96
N ILE A 8 -2.29 54.58 4.14
CA ILE A 8 -2.23 53.46 3.17
C ILE A 8 -1.77 53.91 1.76
N ALA A 9 -1.76 55.23 1.48
CA ALA A 9 -1.36 55.76 0.17
C ALA A 9 0.16 55.99 0.01
N ALA A 10 0.95 55.87 1.09
CA ALA A 10 2.40 56.11 1.06
C ALA A 10 3.25 54.87 0.73
N TYR A 11 2.69 53.65 0.84
CA TYR A 11 3.46 52.42 0.59
C TYR A 11 3.36 51.87 -0.85
N ALA A 12 2.37 52.32 -1.65
CA ALA A 12 2.18 51.86 -3.03
C ALA A 12 2.99 52.63 -4.08
N MET A 13 3.56 53.80 -3.73
CA MET A 13 4.34 54.63 -4.67
C MET A 13 5.84 54.30 -4.72
N PHE A 14 6.36 53.45 -3.83
CA PHE A 14 7.79 53.12 -3.78
C PHE A 14 8.18 51.96 -4.71
N PHE A 15 7.24 51.13 -5.17
CA PHE A 15 7.54 49.97 -6.03
C PHE A 15 7.38 50.22 -7.54
N SER A 16 6.80 51.35 -7.95
CA SER A 16 6.58 51.67 -9.37
C SER A 16 7.75 52.41 -10.06
N HIS A 17 8.82 52.73 -9.33
CA HIS A 17 9.89 53.60 -9.83
C HIS A 17 11.23 52.90 -10.13
N MET A 18 11.29 51.56 -10.08
CA MET A 18 12.55 50.82 -10.26
C MET A 18 12.61 49.90 -11.48
N PHE A 19 11.83 50.15 -12.54
CA PHE A 19 12.02 49.48 -13.84
C PHE A 19 11.60 50.38 -15.01
N LYS A 20 12.46 51.31 -15.42
CA LYS A 20 12.39 51.91 -16.77
C LYS A 20 13.70 52.58 -17.18
N GLN A 21 14.32 52.05 -18.26
CA GLN A 21 15.25 52.64 -19.26
C GLN A 21 16.31 51.58 -19.68
N LYS A 22 16.68 51.33 -20.95
CA LYS A 22 16.66 52.11 -22.21
C LYS A 22 16.78 51.17 -23.45
N GLY A 23 15.97 51.47 -24.49
CA GLY A 23 16.22 51.57 -25.95
C GLY A 23 17.07 50.59 -26.80
N GLY A 24 16.57 50.29 -28.01
CA GLY A 24 17.40 49.95 -29.19
C GLY A 24 16.71 49.11 -30.29
N THR A 25 16.25 49.76 -31.36
CA THR A 25 15.53 49.21 -32.53
C THR A 25 16.51 48.69 -33.61
N TYR A 26 16.32 47.49 -34.18
CA TYR A 26 16.65 47.19 -35.59
C TYR A 26 15.75 46.09 -36.18
N MET A 27 15.37 46.31 -37.42
CA MET A 27 14.44 45.57 -38.27
C MET A 27 15.15 44.41 -38.98
N GLY A 28 14.51 43.24 -39.10
CA GLY A 28 15.07 42.10 -39.85
C GLY A 28 14.03 41.04 -40.19
N ARG A 29 13.62 41.02 -41.45
CA ARG A 29 12.74 40.05 -42.15
C ARG A 29 13.14 38.59 -41.86
N VAL A 30 12.18 37.75 -41.43
CA VAL A 30 12.38 36.30 -41.27
C VAL A 30 11.59 35.55 -42.33
N GLU A 31 12.29 35.03 -43.34
CA GLU A 31 11.79 33.92 -44.16
C GLU A 31 12.38 32.60 -43.67
N THR A 32 11.46 31.69 -43.36
CA THR A 32 11.49 30.22 -43.27
C THR A 32 12.78 29.44 -43.58
N ARG A 33 13.12 28.49 -42.69
CA ARG A 33 13.18 27.04 -43.04
C ARG A 33 13.35 26.11 -41.82
N MET A 34 12.28 25.34 -41.58
CA MET A 34 12.14 23.98 -41.05
C MET A 34 13.25 23.34 -40.17
N TYR A 35 12.85 23.08 -38.92
CA TYR A 35 12.80 21.78 -38.24
C TYR A 35 13.55 20.58 -38.86
N LYS A 36 14.61 20.11 -38.16
CA LYS A 36 14.90 18.70 -37.81
C LYS A 36 16.32 18.58 -37.24
N ARG A 37 16.48 18.78 -35.92
CA ARG A 37 17.64 18.26 -35.14
C ARG A 37 17.39 18.33 -33.63
N ARG A 38 16.17 18.02 -33.19
CA ARG A 38 15.74 18.07 -31.78
C ARG A 38 15.30 16.69 -31.28
N LYS A 39 16.19 15.69 -31.35
CA LYS A 39 15.93 14.36 -30.75
C LYS A 39 17.08 13.74 -29.95
N LYS A 40 18.28 14.34 -29.87
CA LYS A 40 19.41 13.75 -29.14
C LYS A 40 19.96 14.56 -27.95
N ARG A 41 19.50 15.80 -27.72
CA ARG A 41 19.92 16.64 -26.57
C ARG A 41 18.96 16.60 -25.36
N ALA A 42 17.70 16.21 -25.57
CA ALA A 42 16.69 16.10 -24.50
C ALA A 42 16.83 14.82 -23.65
N ALA A 43 17.41 13.74 -24.21
CA ALA A 43 17.63 12.50 -23.47
C ALA A 43 18.78 12.62 -22.45
N ARG A 44 19.87 13.32 -22.80
CA ARG A 44 21.01 13.53 -21.87
C ARG A 44 20.70 14.51 -20.74
N LEU A 45 19.83 15.50 -20.98
CA LEU A 45 19.41 16.45 -19.96
C LEU A 45 18.41 15.83 -18.95
N ARG A 46 17.58 14.86 -19.38
CA ARG A 46 16.70 14.08 -18.50
C ARG A 46 17.50 13.22 -17.50
N TRP A 47 18.59 12.60 -17.93
CA TRP A 47 19.45 11.81 -17.03
C TRP A 47 20.22 12.67 -16.02
N LEU A 48 20.66 13.87 -16.38
CA LEU A 48 21.32 14.79 -15.44
C LEU A 48 20.36 15.36 -14.39
N VAL A 49 19.08 15.60 -14.74
CA VAL A 49 18.06 16.03 -13.78
C VAL A 49 17.70 14.92 -12.79
N VAL A 50 17.63 13.66 -13.23
CA VAL A 50 17.42 12.49 -12.35
C VAL A 50 18.58 12.31 -11.35
N ILE A 51 19.83 12.52 -11.78
CA ILE A 51 21.01 12.41 -10.91
C ILE A 51 21.08 13.59 -9.91
N VAL A 52 20.70 14.80 -10.31
CA VAL A 52 20.69 15.97 -9.42
C VAL A 52 19.54 15.88 -8.39
N ILE A 53 18.37 15.34 -8.77
CA ILE A 53 17.27 15.05 -7.84
C ILE A 53 17.67 13.95 -6.84
N ALA A 54 18.38 12.91 -7.28
CA ALA A 54 18.91 11.86 -6.42
C ALA A 54 19.99 12.38 -5.44
N ALA A 55 20.84 13.32 -5.86
CA ALA A 55 21.87 13.91 -5.01
C ALA A 55 21.29 14.91 -3.97
N CYS A 56 20.26 15.67 -4.33
CA CYS A 56 19.56 16.54 -3.38
C CYS A 56 18.74 15.74 -2.34
N ALA A 57 18.20 14.57 -2.71
CA ALA A 57 17.55 13.65 -1.77
C ALA A 57 18.56 13.08 -0.74
N ALA A 58 19.80 12.80 -1.15
CA ALA A 58 20.84 12.29 -0.26
C ALA A 58 21.25 13.29 0.84
N VAL A 59 21.32 14.59 0.54
CA VAL A 59 21.69 15.64 1.53
C VAL A 59 20.58 15.86 2.56
N TRP A 60 19.31 15.58 2.23
CA TRP A 60 18.21 15.59 3.20
C TRP A 60 18.21 14.30 4.06
N PHE A 61 18.58 13.15 3.48
CA PHE A 61 18.63 11.84 4.14
C PHE A 61 19.69 11.71 5.25
N PHE A 62 20.83 12.41 5.17
CA PHE A 62 21.89 12.30 6.19
C PHE A 62 21.77 13.32 7.34
N GLY A 63 20.80 14.24 7.29
CA GLY A 63 20.86 15.48 8.08
C GLY A 63 20.27 15.45 9.48
N LYS A 64 19.21 14.68 9.78
CA LYS A 64 18.56 14.74 11.11
C LYS A 64 17.93 13.40 11.49
N GLY A 65 18.56 12.72 12.45
CA GLY A 65 18.03 11.52 13.07
C GLY A 65 16.80 11.82 13.94
N GLN A 66 15.74 11.06 13.70
CA GLN A 66 14.83 10.51 14.69
C GLN A 66 14.02 9.39 13.98
N ALA A 67 14.08 8.18 14.54
CA ALA A 67 13.37 6.96 14.13
C ALA A 67 13.44 6.64 12.62
N SER A 68 14.58 6.09 12.20
CA SER A 68 14.79 5.57 10.84
C SER A 68 13.91 4.35 10.56
N PHE A 69 12.76 4.58 9.92
CA PHE A 69 12.18 3.60 8.99
C PHE A 69 12.98 3.69 7.68
N VAL A 70 13.92 2.77 7.53
CA VAL A 70 14.38 2.38 6.20
C VAL A 70 13.19 1.66 5.60
N MET A 71 12.54 2.25 4.59
CA MET A 71 11.78 1.45 3.63
C MET A 71 12.82 0.62 2.90
N GLU A 72 13.22 -0.48 3.52
CA GLU A 72 13.86 -1.56 2.82
C GLU A 72 12.85 -1.90 1.74
N LYS A 73 13.26 -1.69 0.47
CA LYS A 73 12.51 -2.17 -0.68
C LYS A 73 12.03 -3.56 -0.29
N ILE A 74 10.72 -3.74 -0.09
CA ILE A 74 10.16 -4.99 0.43
C ILE A 74 10.80 -6.07 -0.44
N GLY A 75 11.69 -6.85 0.18
CA GLY A 75 12.47 -7.87 -0.50
C GLY A 75 11.55 -9.04 -0.75
N LEU A 76 10.53 -8.86 -1.58
CA LEU A 76 9.62 -9.92 -1.93
C LEU A 76 10.36 -10.86 -2.87
N SER A 77 10.45 -12.11 -2.45
CA SER A 77 11.01 -13.21 -3.22
C SER A 77 10.30 -13.27 -4.57
N VAL A 78 10.95 -12.78 -5.62
CA VAL A 78 10.46 -12.94 -6.99
C VAL A 78 10.63 -14.42 -7.32
N PRO A 79 9.59 -15.12 -7.81
CA PRO A 79 9.73 -16.51 -8.22
C PRO A 79 10.87 -16.63 -9.25
N ALA A 80 11.73 -17.63 -9.05
CA ALA A 80 12.89 -17.84 -9.91
C ALA A 80 12.48 -18.02 -11.37
N PRO A 81 13.25 -17.48 -12.34
CA PRO A 81 12.96 -17.65 -13.76
C PRO A 81 12.93 -19.14 -14.14
N LEU A 82 11.96 -19.51 -14.99
CA LEU A 82 11.80 -20.85 -15.54
C LEU A 82 13.06 -21.26 -16.34
N THR A 83 14.02 -21.88 -15.67
CA THR A 83 15.24 -22.39 -16.29
C THR A 83 15.26 -23.91 -16.16
N GLY A 84 15.50 -24.61 -17.27
CA GLY A 84 15.40 -26.07 -17.35
C GLY A 84 16.41 -26.86 -16.49
N ASP A 85 17.31 -26.18 -15.77
CA ASP A 85 18.24 -26.82 -14.82
C ASP A 85 17.66 -26.97 -13.41
N LEU A 86 16.73 -26.11 -12.98
CA LEU A 86 16.11 -26.16 -11.64
C LEU A 86 15.08 -27.30 -11.50
N ASP A 87 14.74 -27.97 -12.59
CA ASP A 87 13.68 -29.00 -12.65
C ASP A 87 14.25 -30.42 -12.75
N LYS A 88 15.55 -30.60 -12.50
CA LYS A 88 16.25 -31.90 -12.64
C LYS A 88 16.36 -32.69 -11.35
N THR A 89 16.29 -32.03 -10.18
CA THR A 89 16.47 -32.66 -8.87
C THR A 89 15.27 -32.42 -7.97
N THR A 90 14.75 -33.51 -7.40
CA THR A 90 13.73 -33.45 -6.35
C THR A 90 14.42 -33.13 -5.02
N GLU A 91 13.94 -32.10 -4.35
CA GLU A 91 14.41 -31.66 -3.04
C GLU A 91 13.28 -31.79 -2.02
N SER A 92 13.66 -31.81 -0.75
CA SER A 92 12.74 -31.66 0.37
C SER A 92 13.21 -30.50 1.26
N ARG A 93 12.32 -29.56 1.55
CA ARG A 93 12.61 -28.38 2.37
C ARG A 93 11.64 -28.29 3.53
N GLU A 94 12.14 -27.88 4.67
CA GLU A 94 11.29 -27.42 5.77
C GLU A 94 10.99 -25.94 5.55
N VAL A 95 9.70 -25.61 5.50
CA VAL A 95 9.21 -24.25 5.38
C VAL A 95 8.50 -23.90 6.67
N THR A 96 8.87 -22.75 7.23
CA THR A 96 8.23 -22.18 8.43
C THR A 96 7.58 -20.86 8.05
N LEU A 97 6.27 -20.80 8.20
CA LEU A 97 5.51 -19.56 8.17
C LEU A 97 5.41 -19.07 9.61
N PRO A 98 6.08 -17.97 9.98
CA PRO A 98 6.10 -17.50 11.36
C PRO A 98 4.69 -17.13 11.83
N ALA A 99 4.46 -17.27 13.13
CA ALA A 99 3.27 -16.70 13.76
C ALA A 99 3.25 -15.20 13.52
N GLU A 100 2.06 -14.67 13.25
CA GLU A 100 1.84 -13.25 13.04
C GLU A 100 0.67 -12.80 13.90
N THR A 101 0.70 -11.55 14.36
CA THR A 101 -0.38 -11.00 15.17
C THR A 101 -0.68 -9.59 14.70
N TRP A 102 -1.94 -9.35 14.36
CA TRP A 102 -2.44 -8.02 14.05
C TRP A 102 -3.30 -7.49 15.19
N TYR A 103 -3.31 -6.18 15.37
CA TYR A 103 -3.99 -5.51 16.46
C TYR A 103 -5.04 -4.56 15.90
N ALA A 104 -6.31 -4.95 16.01
CA ALA A 104 -7.44 -4.19 15.45
C ALA A 104 -8.20 -3.43 16.54
N ILE A 105 -8.67 -2.23 16.20
CA ILE A 105 -9.51 -1.42 17.09
C ILE A 105 -10.97 -1.76 16.79
N GLN A 106 -11.61 -2.49 17.71
CA GLN A 106 -12.98 -2.97 17.60
C GLN A 106 -13.97 -2.01 18.26
N THR A 107 -15.08 -1.72 17.59
CA THR A 107 -16.16 -0.85 18.10
C THR A 107 -17.46 -1.59 18.37
N GLY A 108 -17.57 -2.86 17.96
CA GLY A 108 -18.75 -3.67 18.25
C GLY A 108 -18.65 -5.11 17.75
N VAL A 109 -19.53 -5.95 18.28
CA VAL A 109 -19.74 -7.34 17.87
C VAL A 109 -21.24 -7.59 17.80
N PHE A 110 -21.72 -8.14 16.69
CA PHE A 110 -23.13 -8.28 16.37
C PHE A 110 -23.43 -9.71 15.91
N SER A 111 -24.70 -10.12 16.05
CA SER A 111 -25.19 -11.42 15.56
C SER A 111 -25.70 -11.36 14.12
N THR A 112 -25.90 -10.17 13.56
CA THR A 112 -26.36 -9.97 12.17
C THR A 112 -25.45 -9.01 11.42
N GLN A 113 -25.34 -9.20 10.11
CA GLN A 113 -24.49 -8.36 9.26
C GLN A 113 -25.04 -6.94 9.21
N GLU A 114 -26.36 -6.78 9.11
CA GLU A 114 -27.05 -5.50 8.98
C GLU A 114 -26.76 -4.59 10.18
N ALA A 115 -26.75 -5.13 11.40
CA ALA A 115 -26.43 -4.37 12.60
C ALA A 115 -24.95 -3.94 12.64
N ALA A 116 -24.05 -4.81 12.18
CA ALA A 116 -22.63 -4.49 12.07
C ALA A 116 -22.38 -3.40 11.02
N THR A 117 -23.01 -3.51 9.85
CA THR A 117 -22.93 -2.50 8.78
C THR A 117 -23.48 -1.16 9.25
N GLN A 118 -24.64 -1.14 9.91
CA GLN A 118 -25.18 0.10 10.47
C GLN A 118 -24.23 0.75 11.49
N LYS A 119 -23.56 -0.05 12.32
CA LYS A 119 -22.55 0.45 13.26
C LYS A 119 -21.31 0.97 12.53
N ALA A 120 -20.86 0.30 11.47
CA ALA A 120 -19.72 0.71 10.66
C ALA A 120 -19.98 2.06 9.95
N ASP A 121 -21.14 2.20 9.32
CA ASP A 121 -21.57 3.41 8.59
C ASP A 121 -21.73 4.62 9.51
N ALA A 122 -22.07 4.40 10.78
CA ALA A 122 -22.15 5.47 11.77
C ALA A 122 -20.80 6.18 12.00
N TYR A 123 -19.68 5.53 11.69
CA TYR A 123 -18.34 6.13 11.78
C TYR A 123 -17.91 6.87 10.51
N SER A 124 -18.63 6.74 9.38
CA SER A 124 -18.35 7.48 8.15
C SER A 124 -18.38 9.00 8.37
N GLN A 125 -19.34 9.48 9.17
CA GLN A 125 -19.44 10.90 9.56
C GLN A 125 -18.25 11.42 10.38
N ARG A 126 -17.45 10.51 10.95
CA ARG A 126 -16.26 10.82 11.75
C ARG A 126 -14.96 10.69 10.94
N GLY A 127 -15.06 10.51 9.62
CA GLY A 127 -13.92 10.37 8.72
C GLY A 127 -13.21 9.02 8.84
N ALA A 128 -13.86 8.01 9.42
CA ALA A 128 -13.29 6.67 9.57
C ALA A 128 -14.40 5.61 9.50
N PRO A 129 -14.99 5.36 8.33
CA PRO A 129 -15.97 4.28 8.16
C PRO A 129 -15.41 2.96 8.71
N GLY A 130 -16.26 2.22 9.42
CA GLY A 130 -15.88 0.93 9.97
C GLY A 130 -15.77 -0.16 8.90
N THR A 131 -14.92 -1.14 9.13
CA THR A 131 -14.87 -2.40 8.40
C THR A 131 -15.68 -3.45 9.16
N VAL A 132 -16.53 -4.18 8.44
CA VAL A 132 -17.26 -5.35 8.96
C VAL A 132 -16.53 -6.64 8.56
N VAL A 133 -16.19 -7.48 9.53
CA VAL A 133 -15.59 -8.80 9.30
C VAL A 133 -16.45 -9.89 9.94
N LYS A 134 -16.73 -10.96 9.20
CA LYS A 134 -17.40 -12.15 9.73
C LYS A 134 -16.39 -13.06 10.42
N GLN A 135 -16.65 -13.46 11.66
CA GLN A 135 -15.86 -14.47 12.37
C GLN A 135 -16.78 -15.45 13.06
N GLY A 136 -16.83 -16.68 12.54
CA GLY A 136 -17.80 -17.70 12.94
C GLY A 136 -19.24 -17.20 12.74
N GLU A 137 -20.04 -17.27 13.80
CA GLU A 137 -21.45 -16.82 13.83
C GLU A 137 -21.63 -15.32 14.16
N LYS A 138 -20.53 -14.55 14.24
CA LYS A 138 -20.56 -13.14 14.67
C LYS A 138 -19.98 -12.21 13.60
N TRP A 139 -20.44 -10.98 13.63
CA TRP A 139 -19.98 -9.88 12.80
C TRP A 139 -19.29 -8.84 13.67
N ARG A 140 -17.99 -8.62 13.47
CA ARG A 140 -17.20 -7.64 14.20
C ARG A 140 -17.06 -6.38 13.38
N VAL A 141 -17.04 -5.24 14.07
CA VAL A 141 -16.80 -3.92 13.46
C VAL A 141 -15.46 -3.40 13.95
N PHE A 142 -14.56 -3.14 13.01
CA PHE A 142 -13.25 -2.57 13.24
C PHE A 142 -13.17 -1.18 12.59
N ILE A 143 -12.29 -0.31 13.08
CA ILE A 143 -12.07 1.03 12.49
C ILE A 143 -10.62 1.28 12.07
N ALA A 144 -9.69 0.44 12.57
CA ALA A 144 -8.28 0.46 12.23
C ALA A 144 -7.63 -0.87 12.59
N CYS A 145 -6.51 -1.19 11.95
CA CYS A 145 -5.71 -2.38 12.22
C CYS A 145 -4.22 -2.04 12.09
N TYR A 146 -3.38 -2.61 12.95
CA TYR A 146 -1.95 -2.31 13.06
C TYR A 146 -1.12 -3.59 13.19
N GLY A 147 0.14 -3.54 12.77
CA GLY A 147 1.08 -4.65 12.94
C GLY A 147 1.63 -4.77 14.37
N THR A 148 1.51 -3.73 15.20
CA THR A 148 2.04 -3.73 16.56
C THR A 148 1.01 -3.32 17.62
N GLU A 149 1.15 -3.89 18.82
CA GLU A 149 0.29 -3.56 19.95
C GLU A 149 0.44 -2.10 20.38
N ALA A 150 1.67 -1.58 20.32
CA ALA A 150 2.00 -0.22 20.74
C ALA A 150 1.27 0.83 19.90
N GLU A 151 1.27 0.67 18.57
CA GLU A 151 0.57 1.56 17.65
C GLU A 151 -0.95 1.50 17.85
N ALA A 152 -1.51 0.29 17.91
CA ALA A 152 -2.94 0.10 18.14
C ALA A 152 -3.38 0.70 19.48
N SER A 153 -2.61 0.48 20.55
CA SER A 153 -2.90 0.99 21.89
C SER A 153 -2.81 2.51 21.95
N ALA A 154 -1.82 3.12 21.28
CA ALA A 154 -1.70 4.57 21.20
C ALA A 154 -2.90 5.21 20.48
N VAL A 155 -3.32 4.65 19.35
CA VAL A 155 -4.47 5.16 18.60
C VAL A 155 -5.77 4.94 19.37
N ARG A 156 -5.95 3.77 19.99
CA ARG A 156 -7.09 3.47 20.85
C ARG A 156 -7.22 4.49 21.99
N THR A 157 -6.14 4.74 22.72
CA THR A 157 -6.12 5.72 23.83
C THR A 157 -6.54 7.12 23.36
N ARG A 158 -6.07 7.52 22.17
CA ARG A 158 -6.45 8.80 21.54
C ARG A 158 -7.95 8.85 21.22
N LEU A 159 -8.52 7.77 20.69
CA LEU A 159 -9.96 7.69 20.36
C LEU A 159 -10.84 7.72 21.62
N GLU A 160 -10.46 7.00 22.67
CA GLU A 160 -11.18 7.00 23.95
C GLU A 160 -11.12 8.39 24.61
N THR A 161 -9.92 8.99 24.67
CA THR A 161 -9.71 10.27 25.39
C THR A 161 -10.30 11.46 24.64
N ASN A 162 -10.07 11.57 23.32
CA ASN A 162 -10.41 12.78 22.56
C ASN A 162 -11.80 12.71 21.93
N GLN A 163 -12.25 11.50 21.56
CA GLN A 163 -13.47 11.31 20.78
C GLN A 163 -14.56 10.54 21.53
N LYS A 164 -14.29 10.10 22.78
CA LYS A 164 -15.21 9.34 23.63
C LYS A 164 -15.85 8.16 22.88
N VAL A 165 -15.03 7.45 22.11
CA VAL A 165 -15.46 6.26 21.39
C VAL A 165 -15.17 5.05 22.24
N ASP A 166 -16.21 4.25 22.54
CA ASP A 166 -16.01 2.94 23.15
C ASP A 166 -15.29 2.03 22.16
N THR A 167 -14.07 1.65 22.53
CA THR A 167 -13.20 0.82 21.69
C THR A 167 -12.57 -0.30 22.51
N TYR A 168 -12.27 -1.39 21.83
CA TYR A 168 -11.60 -2.56 22.41
C TYR A 168 -10.41 -2.92 21.51
N LEU A 169 -9.32 -3.35 22.14
CA LEU A 169 -8.20 -3.92 21.39
C LEU A 169 -8.52 -5.39 21.08
N TYR A 170 -8.57 -5.73 19.81
CA TYR A 170 -8.71 -7.09 19.32
C TYR A 170 -7.35 -7.60 18.85
N VAL A 171 -6.90 -8.70 19.46
CA VAL A 171 -5.67 -9.39 19.10
C VAL A 171 -6.03 -10.48 18.09
N TRP A 172 -5.56 -10.32 16.85
CA TRP A 172 -5.85 -11.21 15.74
C TRP A 172 -4.63 -12.09 15.47
N GLU A 173 -4.68 -13.32 15.95
CA GLU A 173 -3.54 -14.23 15.91
C GLU A 173 -3.62 -15.16 14.68
N CYS A 174 -2.53 -15.20 13.93
CA CYS A 174 -2.27 -16.16 12.88
C CYS A 174 -1.18 -17.12 13.36
N PRO A 175 -1.49 -18.41 13.59
CA PRO A 175 -0.52 -19.33 14.18
C PRO A 175 0.67 -19.60 13.25
N GLU A 176 1.79 -20.00 13.86
CA GLU A 176 2.94 -20.53 13.12
C GLU A 176 2.54 -21.82 12.39
N LEU A 177 2.99 -21.97 11.16
CA LEU A 177 2.80 -23.17 10.38
C LEU A 177 4.16 -23.71 9.93
N ARG A 178 4.49 -24.92 10.35
CA ARG A 178 5.67 -25.65 9.88
C ARG A 178 5.23 -26.80 8.99
N MET A 179 5.86 -26.90 7.84
CA MET A 179 5.59 -27.97 6.89
C MET A 179 6.86 -28.43 6.20
N ARG A 180 6.85 -29.67 5.74
CA ARG A 180 7.90 -30.19 4.86
C ARG A 180 7.34 -30.31 3.45
N LEU A 181 7.91 -29.57 2.52
CA LEU A 181 7.55 -29.62 1.12
C LEU A 181 8.56 -30.46 0.34
N SER A 182 8.08 -31.28 -0.59
CA SER A 182 8.94 -32.05 -1.49
C SER A 182 8.51 -31.82 -2.93
N GLY A 183 9.47 -31.55 -3.82
CA GLY A 183 9.21 -31.18 -5.20
C GLY A 183 10.49 -30.79 -5.93
N MET A 184 10.37 -30.38 -7.19
CA MET A 184 11.50 -29.80 -7.93
C MET A 184 11.90 -28.46 -7.31
N THR A 185 13.18 -28.09 -7.38
CA THR A 185 13.74 -26.87 -6.78
C THR A 185 12.86 -25.64 -7.04
N GLY A 186 12.53 -25.34 -8.29
CA GLY A 186 11.71 -24.15 -8.56
C GLY A 186 10.27 -24.28 -8.01
N GLN A 187 9.76 -25.49 -7.71
CA GLN A 187 8.36 -25.70 -7.27
C GLN A 187 8.28 -25.28 -5.82
N LEU A 188 9.32 -25.64 -5.07
CA LEU A 188 9.55 -25.14 -3.73
C LEU A 188 9.75 -23.62 -3.74
N ASP A 189 10.55 -23.08 -4.68
CA ASP A 189 10.71 -21.62 -4.81
C ASP A 189 9.39 -20.90 -5.12
N ALA A 190 8.55 -21.46 -5.99
CA ALA A 190 7.23 -20.91 -6.30
C ALA A 190 6.28 -20.95 -5.09
N ALA A 191 6.34 -22.00 -4.27
CA ALA A 191 5.57 -22.09 -3.04
C ALA A 191 6.02 -21.05 -2.01
N GLU A 192 7.33 -20.94 -1.76
CA GLU A 192 7.91 -19.97 -0.83
C GLU A 192 7.62 -18.51 -1.26
N ALA A 193 7.69 -18.24 -2.57
CA ALA A 193 7.31 -16.94 -3.14
C ALA A 193 5.81 -16.67 -2.92
N GLY A 194 4.95 -17.67 -3.10
CA GLY A 194 3.50 -17.55 -2.86
C GLY A 194 3.18 -17.24 -1.41
N PHE A 195 3.80 -17.96 -0.47
CA PHE A 195 3.63 -17.70 0.96
C PHE A 195 4.03 -16.27 1.34
N THR A 196 5.19 -15.83 0.85
CA THR A 196 5.69 -14.47 1.08
C THR A 196 4.75 -13.44 0.48
N LEU A 197 4.34 -13.62 -0.78
CA LEU A 197 3.42 -12.75 -1.50
C LEU A 197 2.14 -12.53 -0.70
N LEU A 198 1.44 -13.61 -0.32
CA LEU A 198 0.17 -13.52 0.42
C LEU A 198 0.30 -12.67 1.70
N THR A 199 1.29 -12.99 2.54
CA THR A 199 1.50 -12.26 3.80
C THR A 199 1.87 -10.81 3.57
N SER A 200 2.72 -10.54 2.58
CA SER A 200 3.20 -9.20 2.31
C SER A 200 2.14 -8.30 1.68
N THR A 201 1.28 -8.83 0.82
CA THR A 201 0.20 -8.07 0.21
C THR A 201 -0.80 -7.65 1.28
N ALA A 202 -1.21 -8.56 2.16
CA ALA A 202 -2.11 -8.23 3.27
C ALA A 202 -1.50 -7.16 4.19
N ALA A 203 -0.24 -7.32 4.61
CA ALA A 203 0.46 -6.35 5.44
C ALA A 203 0.64 -4.99 4.74
N ALA A 204 0.95 -4.98 3.45
CA ALA A 204 1.12 -3.75 2.69
C ALA A 204 -0.20 -2.98 2.55
N LEU A 205 -1.33 -3.64 2.30
CA LEU A 205 -2.65 -3.00 2.31
C LEU A 205 -2.95 -2.33 3.67
N ARG A 206 -2.64 -3.02 4.77
CA ARG A 206 -2.78 -2.49 6.13
C ARG A 206 -1.91 -1.25 6.34
N ASP A 207 -0.63 -1.34 6.02
CA ASP A 207 0.35 -0.28 6.30
C ASP A 207 0.09 0.95 5.42
N ILE A 208 -0.26 0.75 4.14
CA ILE A 208 -0.68 1.83 3.25
C ILE A 208 -1.92 2.55 3.79
N ALA A 209 -2.89 1.83 4.37
CA ALA A 209 -4.06 2.47 4.96
C ALA A 209 -3.69 3.35 6.17
N VAL A 210 -2.74 2.89 7.00
CA VAL A 210 -2.23 3.66 8.15
C VAL A 210 -1.50 4.91 7.69
N GLU A 211 -0.65 4.81 6.66
CA GLU A 211 0.08 5.96 6.12
C GLU A 211 -0.85 6.95 5.39
N LEU A 212 -1.87 6.45 4.69
CA LEU A 212 -2.88 7.29 4.04
C LEU A 212 -3.71 8.07 5.08
N ASP A 213 -4.13 7.43 6.18
CA ASP A 213 -4.80 8.09 7.30
C ASP A 213 -3.93 9.17 7.95
N ALA A 214 -2.61 8.94 8.00
CA ALA A 214 -1.65 9.90 8.52
C ALA A 214 -1.32 11.05 7.54
N ALA A 215 -1.96 11.06 6.36
CA ALA A 215 -1.66 11.95 5.24
C ALA A 215 -0.17 11.91 4.82
N GLN A 216 0.47 10.76 4.99
CA GLN A 216 1.87 10.50 4.59
C GLN A 216 1.98 9.97 3.16
N LEU A 217 0.90 9.38 2.64
CA LEU A 217 0.78 8.98 1.24
C LEU A 217 -0.32 9.77 0.52
N THR A 218 -0.09 10.04 -0.75
CA THR A 218 -1.12 10.52 -1.68
C THR A 218 -1.89 9.36 -2.30
N THR A 219 -3.11 9.61 -2.77
CA THR A 219 -3.91 8.60 -3.48
C THR A 219 -3.20 8.04 -4.72
N GLN A 220 -2.39 8.86 -5.41
CA GLN A 220 -1.61 8.41 -6.56
C GLN A 220 -0.48 7.43 -6.16
N GLU A 221 0.15 7.63 -5.00
CA GLU A 221 1.17 6.72 -4.47
C GLU A 221 0.55 5.40 -4.03
N VAL A 222 -0.65 5.44 -3.45
CA VAL A 222 -1.45 4.24 -3.13
C VAL A 222 -1.73 3.42 -4.38
N VAL A 223 -2.24 4.05 -5.45
CA VAL A 223 -2.50 3.36 -6.72
C VAL A 223 -1.21 2.76 -7.30
N SER A 224 -0.10 3.48 -7.23
CA SER A 224 1.20 2.97 -7.72
C SER A 224 1.68 1.76 -6.92
N ALA A 225 1.40 1.70 -5.62
CA ALA A 225 1.70 0.55 -4.79
C ALA A 225 0.78 -0.64 -5.11
N MET A 226 -0.51 -0.39 -5.35
CA MET A 226 -1.47 -1.40 -5.79
C MET A 226 -1.06 -2.01 -7.13
N ASP A 227 -0.63 -1.19 -8.11
CA ASP A 227 -0.13 -1.67 -9.41
C ASP A 227 1.07 -2.61 -9.25
N ALA A 228 1.93 -2.34 -8.27
CA ALA A 228 3.08 -3.20 -7.98
C ALA A 228 2.65 -4.54 -7.39
N MET A 229 1.65 -4.55 -6.50
CA MET A 229 1.08 -5.79 -5.94
C MET A 229 0.38 -6.61 -7.02
N ASP A 230 -0.39 -5.95 -7.88
CA ASP A 230 -1.08 -6.56 -9.01
C ASP A 230 -0.11 -7.27 -9.96
N ALA A 231 0.98 -6.58 -10.33
CA ALA A 231 2.02 -7.15 -11.17
C ALA A 231 2.70 -8.37 -10.52
N GLN A 232 2.86 -8.38 -9.19
CA GLN A 232 3.46 -9.49 -8.46
C GLN A 232 2.53 -10.70 -8.37
N ILE A 233 1.25 -10.47 -8.08
CA ILE A 233 0.21 -11.51 -8.05
C ILE A 233 0.11 -12.17 -9.42
N THR A 234 -0.05 -11.35 -10.47
CA THR A 234 -0.11 -11.83 -11.86
C THR A 234 1.12 -12.65 -12.23
N LEU A 235 2.33 -12.15 -11.91
CA LEU A 235 3.58 -12.85 -12.21
C LEU A 235 3.68 -14.20 -11.50
N TRP A 236 3.27 -14.26 -10.24
CA TRP A 236 3.29 -15.49 -9.46
C TRP A 236 2.29 -16.52 -9.99
N GLU A 237 1.04 -16.12 -10.25
CA GLU A 237 0.01 -17.00 -10.82
C GLU A 237 0.43 -17.54 -12.20
N ASP A 238 0.96 -16.68 -13.07
CA ASP A 238 1.53 -17.09 -14.35
C ASP A 238 2.64 -18.13 -14.19
N THR A 239 3.48 -17.96 -13.16
CA THR A 239 4.59 -18.87 -12.89
C THR A 239 4.07 -20.24 -12.45
N VAL A 240 3.10 -20.28 -11.55
CA VAL A 240 2.42 -21.51 -11.09
C VAL A 240 1.74 -22.21 -12.26
N ASN A 241 0.96 -21.47 -13.05
CA ASN A 241 0.23 -22.00 -14.22
C ASN A 241 1.17 -22.58 -15.28
N ARG A 242 2.27 -21.89 -15.60
CA ARG A 242 3.26 -22.40 -16.58
C ARG A 242 3.98 -23.65 -16.07
N ARG A 243 4.17 -23.77 -14.75
CA ARG A 243 4.90 -24.89 -14.15
C ARG A 243 4.07 -26.17 -14.09
N PHE A 244 2.81 -26.06 -13.65
CA PHE A 244 1.96 -27.23 -13.39
C PHE A 244 0.95 -27.49 -14.51
N GLY A 245 0.70 -26.52 -15.39
CA GLY A 245 -0.28 -26.64 -16.45
C GLY A 245 -1.69 -26.89 -15.88
N ARG A 246 -2.28 -28.04 -16.23
CA ARG A 246 -3.64 -28.41 -15.79
C ARG A 246 -3.70 -29.06 -14.40
N ASP A 247 -2.59 -29.62 -13.91
CA ASP A 247 -2.54 -30.37 -12.66
C ASP A 247 -1.86 -29.56 -11.55
N VAL A 248 -2.45 -28.41 -11.22
CA VAL A 248 -1.97 -27.53 -10.13
C VAL A 248 -2.19 -28.22 -8.78
N PRO A 249 -1.17 -28.44 -7.94
CA PRO A 249 -1.34 -29.09 -6.63
C PRO A 249 -2.26 -28.31 -5.68
N ALA A 250 -2.87 -29.02 -4.72
CA ALA A 250 -3.84 -28.43 -3.78
C ALA A 250 -3.30 -27.19 -3.06
N LEU A 251 -2.07 -27.26 -2.55
CA LEU A 251 -1.39 -26.14 -1.89
C LEU A 251 -1.41 -24.85 -2.74
N PHE A 252 -1.12 -24.96 -4.03
CA PHE A 252 -1.12 -23.82 -4.95
C PHE A 252 -2.53 -23.36 -5.28
N ARG A 253 -3.48 -24.28 -5.47
CA ARG A 253 -4.89 -23.91 -5.70
C ARG A 253 -5.47 -23.15 -4.52
N ASP A 254 -5.15 -23.55 -3.30
CA ASP A 254 -5.61 -22.89 -2.08
C ASP A 254 -5.01 -21.49 -1.95
N MET A 255 -3.71 -21.32 -2.24
CA MET A 255 -3.08 -19.99 -2.29
C MET A 255 -3.67 -19.10 -3.39
N MET A 256 -3.90 -19.65 -4.59
CA MET A 256 -4.54 -18.93 -5.69
C MET A 256 -6.00 -18.57 -5.37
N ALA A 257 -6.70 -19.35 -4.54
CA ALA A 257 -8.05 -19.01 -4.11
C ALA A 257 -8.08 -17.74 -3.24
N ILE A 258 -7.02 -17.46 -2.46
CA ILE A 258 -6.88 -16.23 -1.68
C ILE A 258 -6.66 -15.02 -2.61
N THR A 259 -5.84 -15.18 -3.65
CA THR A 259 -5.60 -14.12 -4.66
C THR A 259 -6.71 -13.99 -5.70
N ALA A 260 -7.60 -14.98 -5.85
CA ALA A 260 -8.62 -15.00 -6.91
C ALA A 260 -9.57 -13.79 -6.87
N ASN A 261 -9.78 -13.20 -5.70
CA ASN A 261 -10.62 -12.00 -5.56
C ASN A 261 -9.81 -10.69 -5.74
N TRP A 262 -8.51 -10.75 -6.06
CA TRP A 262 -7.64 -9.58 -6.17
C TRP A 262 -8.17 -8.55 -7.17
N ASP A 263 -8.57 -8.96 -8.37
CA ASP A 263 -9.12 -8.05 -9.39
C ASP A 263 -10.32 -7.27 -8.84
N ALA A 264 -11.24 -7.95 -8.15
CA ALA A 264 -12.40 -7.31 -7.52
C ALA A 264 -12.00 -6.36 -6.38
N ARG A 265 -10.96 -6.71 -5.60
CA ARG A 265 -10.42 -5.84 -4.54
C ARG A 265 -9.76 -4.60 -5.15
N TYR A 266 -8.99 -4.78 -6.22
CA TYR A 266 -8.30 -3.72 -6.94
C TYR A 266 -9.32 -2.75 -7.57
N ASP A 267 -10.36 -3.26 -8.22
CA ASP A 267 -11.45 -2.46 -8.79
C ASP A 267 -12.22 -1.67 -7.71
N ASP A 268 -12.55 -2.30 -6.58
CA ASP A 268 -13.21 -1.64 -5.45
C ASP A 268 -12.35 -0.52 -4.85
N LEU A 269 -11.05 -0.75 -4.71
CA LEU A 269 -10.08 0.26 -4.27
C LEU A 269 -9.99 1.44 -5.25
N LEU A 270 -9.97 1.17 -6.56
CA LEU A 270 -9.97 2.23 -7.58
C LEU A 270 -11.28 3.02 -7.65
N ALA A 271 -12.39 2.42 -7.24
CA ALA A 271 -13.70 3.07 -7.21
C ALA A 271 -13.85 4.07 -6.05
N ALA A 272 -12.91 4.10 -5.09
CA ALA A 272 -12.95 5.02 -3.97
C ALA A 272 -12.89 6.50 -4.42
N GLU A 273 -13.88 7.28 -4.01
CA GLU A 273 -14.03 8.68 -4.44
C GLU A 273 -13.03 9.65 -3.79
N ASP A 274 -12.55 9.32 -2.60
CA ASP A 274 -11.62 10.14 -1.82
C ASP A 274 -10.68 9.30 -0.96
N ALA A 275 -9.72 9.96 -0.29
CA ALA A 275 -8.72 9.30 0.55
C ALA A 275 -9.33 8.57 1.76
N THR A 276 -10.49 9.02 2.27
CA THR A 276 -11.17 8.39 3.41
C THR A 276 -11.81 7.09 2.97
N ALA A 277 -12.53 7.11 1.85
CA ALA A 277 -13.12 5.92 1.24
C ALA A 277 -12.03 4.91 0.85
N LEU A 278 -10.92 5.39 0.28
CA LEU A 278 -9.79 4.54 -0.11
C LEU A 278 -9.14 3.86 1.11
N SER A 279 -8.88 4.61 2.18
CA SER A 279 -8.37 4.05 3.43
C SER A 279 -9.29 2.99 4.03
N ALA A 280 -10.61 3.23 3.98
CA ALA A 280 -11.62 2.28 4.44
C ALA A 280 -11.60 0.96 3.66
N ALA A 281 -11.55 1.06 2.34
CA ALA A 281 -11.47 -0.09 1.45
C ALA A 281 -10.16 -0.86 1.66
N LEU A 282 -9.02 -0.17 1.79
CA LEU A 282 -7.72 -0.78 2.10
C LEU A 282 -7.77 -1.59 3.40
N LYS A 283 -8.29 -1.01 4.48
CA LYS A 283 -8.46 -1.69 5.77
C LYS A 283 -9.33 -2.93 5.64
N THR A 284 -10.43 -2.82 4.90
CA THR A 284 -11.38 -3.90 4.67
C THR A 284 -10.72 -5.07 3.95
N HIS A 285 -10.04 -4.80 2.85
CA HIS A 285 -9.36 -5.83 2.07
C HIS A 285 -8.15 -6.41 2.78
N ALA A 286 -7.39 -5.59 3.52
CA ALA A 286 -6.28 -6.07 4.34
C ALA A 286 -6.75 -7.07 5.41
N MET A 287 -7.76 -6.71 6.19
CA MET A 287 -8.32 -7.56 7.24
C MET A 287 -8.98 -8.82 6.68
N GLY A 288 -9.72 -8.70 5.58
CA GLY A 288 -10.33 -9.86 4.91
C GLY A 288 -9.29 -10.85 4.38
N MET A 289 -8.26 -10.35 3.69
CA MET A 289 -7.17 -11.19 3.19
C MET A 289 -6.37 -11.84 4.33
N TYR A 290 -6.14 -11.12 5.43
CA TYR A 290 -5.49 -11.68 6.61
C TYR A 290 -6.32 -12.81 7.25
N ASP A 291 -7.65 -12.65 7.35
CA ASP A 291 -8.55 -13.70 7.84
C ASP A 291 -8.50 -14.97 6.99
N GLU A 292 -8.50 -14.80 5.66
CA GLU A 292 -8.38 -15.89 4.69
C GLU A 292 -7.05 -16.63 4.87
N ILE A 293 -5.94 -15.92 5.02
CA ILE A 293 -4.61 -16.49 5.28
C ILE A 293 -4.59 -17.25 6.61
N CYS A 294 -5.14 -16.68 7.69
CA CYS A 294 -5.21 -17.32 9.01
C CYS A 294 -6.01 -18.62 8.95
N SER A 295 -7.17 -18.57 8.30
CA SER A 295 -8.08 -19.72 8.14
C SER A 295 -7.42 -20.83 7.32
N TRP A 296 -6.78 -20.47 6.21
CA TRP A 296 -6.05 -21.41 5.36
C TRP A 296 -4.88 -22.08 6.11
N ARG A 297 -4.07 -21.32 6.86
CA ARG A 297 -2.98 -21.89 7.67
C ARG A 297 -3.48 -22.84 8.74
N THR A 298 -4.58 -22.48 9.41
CA THR A 298 -5.21 -23.33 10.43
C THR A 298 -5.73 -24.63 9.81
N ALA A 299 -6.32 -24.56 8.62
CA ALA A 299 -6.79 -25.73 7.89
C ALA A 299 -5.63 -26.64 7.43
N LEU A 300 -4.50 -26.07 7.01
CA LEU A 300 -3.30 -26.84 6.67
C LEU A 300 -2.66 -27.50 7.89
N ALA A 301 -2.63 -26.84 9.04
CA ALA A 301 -2.07 -27.40 10.28
C ALA A 301 -2.88 -28.60 10.81
N ALA A 302 -4.14 -28.75 10.38
CA ALA A 302 -5.02 -29.82 10.80
C ALA A 302 -4.95 -31.09 9.91
N GLN A 303 -4.17 -31.06 8.82
CA GLN A 303 -3.97 -32.17 7.88
C GLN A 303 -2.76 -33.01 8.26
#